data_AF-E3NFJ3-F1
#
_entry.id   AF-E3NFJ3-F1
#
_cell.length_a   1.000
_cell.length_b   1.000
_cell.length_c   1.000
_cell.angle_alpha   90.00
_cell.angle_beta   90.00
_cell.angle_gamma   90.00
#
_symmetry.space_group_name_H-M   'P 1'
#
loop_
_entity.id
_entity.type
_entity.pdbx_description
1 polymer ?
#
loop_
_entity_poly.entity_id
_entity_poly.type
_entity_poly.pdbx_seq_one_letter_code
_entity_poly.pdbx_strand_id
1 'polypeptide(L)'
;MNTTIEQCLDSLDYYLNNWGFQHKTIAPLVYGIHLKVERATYPEELMIKCLGKVIKAIDYGTKFNYVREPFLTLTDLIDEHRLQRITPSQRLSLARYLLAKQPRGEGVLQYYFRLFQRCFTSDAFLASNYINYSMVCSKAIDYVFREISGGGFHRQDALEMGVSILSKCLCKISRSDETLLKKRFDCLFNYLMTGFNQRSRQAAVAILVHVFSFSTNRNMTEDEKSNLTTEIISCFHGYRRNSIDIWNVHCFIQTSCKSSAVKDWIDWVMMNMSGDKSY
;
A
#
# COMPACT_ATOMS: atom_id res chain seq x y z
N MET A 1 5.30 6.80 41.66
CA MET A 1 3.89 6.36 41.58
C MET A 1 3.82 5.17 40.63
N ASN A 2 3.53 3.97 41.15
CA ASN A 2 3.36 2.76 40.33
C ASN A 2 1.94 2.75 39.75
N THR A 3 1.76 3.37 38.58
CA THR A 3 0.50 3.26 37.82
C THR A 3 0.36 1.82 37.32
N THR A 4 -0.77 1.17 37.58
CA THR A 4 -1.02 -0.20 37.10
C THR A 4 -1.42 -0.21 35.62
N ILE A 5 -1.23 -1.35 34.94
CA ILE A 5 -1.68 -1.57 33.55
C ILE A 5 -3.18 -1.24 33.42
N GLU A 6 -3.99 -1.64 34.39
CA GLU A 6 -5.43 -1.38 34.44
C GLU A 6 -5.75 0.11 34.48
N GLN A 7 -5.09 0.87 35.36
CA GLN A 7 -5.28 2.33 35.45
C GLN A 7 -4.93 3.04 34.12
N CYS A 8 -3.89 2.59 33.43
CA CYS A 8 -3.55 3.10 32.10
C CYS A 8 -4.63 2.79 31.07
N LEU A 9 -5.16 1.56 31.09
CA LEU A 9 -6.20 1.11 30.17
C LEU A 9 -7.55 1.79 30.44
N ASP A 10 -7.90 2.03 31.70
CA ASP A 10 -9.14 2.71 32.10
C ASP A 10 -9.09 4.19 31.74
N SER A 11 -7.93 4.83 31.95
CA SER A 11 -7.69 6.19 31.49
C SER A 11 -7.86 6.28 29.97
N LEU A 12 -7.29 5.34 29.22
CA LEU A 12 -7.41 5.31 27.77
C LEU A 12 -8.87 5.14 27.31
N ASP A 13 -9.64 4.25 27.95
CA ASP A 13 -11.08 4.10 27.65
C ASP A 13 -11.84 5.38 27.92
N TYR A 14 -11.60 6.02 29.06
CA TYR A 14 -12.23 7.29 29.38
C TYR A 14 -11.97 8.34 28.29
N TYR A 15 -10.73 8.50 27.85
CA TYR A 15 -10.41 9.48 26.81
C TYR A 15 -10.97 9.10 25.44
N LEU A 16 -10.87 7.82 25.03
CA LEU A 16 -11.42 7.36 23.75
C LEU A 16 -12.94 7.54 23.69
N ASN A 17 -13.65 7.19 24.77
CA ASN A 17 -15.11 7.25 24.82
C ASN A 17 -15.64 8.69 24.88
N ASN A 18 -14.97 9.58 25.61
CA ASN A 18 -15.47 10.93 25.79
C ASN A 18 -14.99 11.88 24.69
N TRP A 19 -13.73 11.77 24.28
CA TRP A 19 -13.07 12.81 23.47
C TRP A 19 -12.68 12.31 22.07
N GLY A 20 -12.67 10.99 21.85
CA GLY A 20 -12.15 10.41 20.62
C GLY A 20 -10.67 10.75 20.37
N PHE A 21 -10.13 10.42 19.21
CA PHE A 21 -8.72 10.67 18.83
C PHE A 21 -8.47 12.15 18.47
N GLN A 22 -8.73 13.05 19.41
CA GLN A 22 -8.34 14.45 19.27
C GLN A 22 -6.82 14.60 19.46
N HIS A 23 -6.19 15.33 18.54
CA HIS A 23 -4.75 15.63 18.47
C HIS A 23 -4.10 15.91 19.84
N LYS A 24 -4.76 16.69 20.68
CA LYS A 24 -4.17 17.24 21.91
C LYS A 24 -4.06 16.23 23.06
N THR A 25 -4.77 15.10 23.00
CA THR A 25 -4.95 14.24 24.18
C THR A 25 -4.51 12.80 23.93
N ILE A 26 -4.99 12.14 22.87
CA ILE A 26 -4.77 10.69 22.73
C ILE A 26 -3.38 10.33 22.19
N ALA A 27 -2.87 11.07 21.19
CA ALA A 27 -1.54 10.81 20.65
C ALA A 27 -0.43 10.98 21.72
N PRO A 28 -0.42 12.04 22.55
CA PRO A 28 0.52 12.14 23.67
C PRO A 28 0.37 11.06 24.73
N LEU A 29 -0.86 10.60 25.01
CA LEU A 29 -1.09 9.51 25.97
C LEU A 29 -0.51 8.20 25.46
N VAL A 30 -0.78 7.85 24.20
CA VAL A 30 -0.23 6.66 23.56
C VAL A 30 1.30 6.74 23.46
N TYR A 31 1.84 7.89 23.08
CA TYR A 31 3.28 8.12 23.01
C TYR A 31 3.94 8.07 24.39
N GLY A 32 3.31 8.63 25.42
CA GLY A 32 3.76 8.52 26.81
C GLY A 32 3.73 7.09 27.33
N ILE A 33 2.74 6.29 26.93
CA ILE A 33 2.70 4.85 27.21
C ILE A 33 3.86 4.15 26.49
N HIS A 34 4.08 4.42 25.20
CA HIS A 34 5.18 3.87 24.42
C HIS A 34 6.56 4.16 25.05
N LEU A 35 6.83 5.42 25.45
CA LEU A 35 8.08 5.82 26.11
C LEU A 35 8.26 5.18 27.49
N LYS A 36 7.17 4.96 28.24
CA LYS A 36 7.24 4.24 29.52
C LYS A 36 7.45 2.74 29.33
N VAL A 37 6.94 2.20 28.23
CA VAL A 37 7.04 0.79 27.84
C VAL A 37 8.49 0.43 27.48
N GLU A 38 9.22 1.29 26.76
CA GLU A 38 10.65 1.06 26.47
C GLU A 38 11.54 0.94 27.72
N ARG A 39 11.04 1.31 28.90
CA ARG A 39 11.80 1.38 30.16
C ARG A 39 11.35 0.38 31.24
N ALA A 40 10.47 -0.58 30.95
CA ALA A 40 9.86 -1.46 31.96
C ALA A 40 9.90 -2.97 31.63
N THR A 41 9.50 -3.83 32.58
CA THR A 41 9.59 -5.31 32.51
C THR A 41 8.33 -6.02 31.97
N TYR A 42 7.17 -5.33 31.87
CA TYR A 42 5.91 -5.89 31.32
C TYR A 42 5.26 -5.03 30.21
N PRO A 43 5.98 -4.62 29.15
CA PRO A 43 5.59 -3.45 28.36
C PRO A 43 4.68 -3.78 27.19
N GLU A 44 4.93 -4.92 26.57
CA GLU A 44 4.40 -5.23 25.25
C GLU A 44 2.94 -5.68 25.29
N GLU A 45 2.54 -6.38 26.37
CA GLU A 45 1.14 -6.75 26.61
C GLU A 45 0.24 -5.51 26.78
N LEU A 46 0.74 -4.48 27.47
CA LEU A 46 0.04 -3.21 27.59
C LEU A 46 -0.08 -2.54 26.22
N MET A 47 0.97 -2.53 25.41
CA MET A 47 0.93 -1.96 24.05
C MET A 47 -0.09 -2.64 23.15
N ILE A 48 -0.18 -3.97 23.20
CA ILE A 48 -1.15 -4.74 22.41
C ILE A 48 -2.58 -4.43 22.87
N LYS A 49 -2.82 -4.37 24.20
CA LYS A 49 -4.13 -4.00 24.75
C LYS A 49 -4.50 -2.56 24.38
N CYS A 50 -3.56 -1.61 24.45
CA CYS A 50 -3.76 -0.23 24.00
C CYS A 50 -4.11 -0.16 22.52
N LEU A 51 -3.32 -0.82 21.64
CA LEU A 51 -3.61 -0.90 20.21
C LEU A 51 -5.02 -1.48 19.97
N GLY A 52 -5.39 -2.54 20.70
CA GLY A 52 -6.71 -3.14 20.63
C GLY A 52 -7.84 -2.19 21.01
N LYS A 53 -7.66 -1.33 22.01
CA LYS A 53 -8.63 -0.30 22.42
C LYS A 53 -8.73 0.83 21.39
N VAL A 54 -7.59 1.28 20.85
CA VAL A 54 -7.54 2.26 19.76
C VAL A 54 -8.31 1.78 18.53
N ILE A 55 -8.09 0.52 18.12
CA ILE A 55 -8.79 -0.09 16.98
C ILE A 55 -10.32 -0.16 17.23
N LYS A 56 -10.76 -0.51 18.45
CA LYS A 56 -12.19 -0.51 18.79
C LYS A 56 -12.79 0.89 18.68
N ALA A 57 -12.13 1.91 19.21
CA ALA A 57 -12.60 3.29 19.11
C ALA A 57 -12.69 3.78 17.65
N ILE A 58 -11.74 3.35 16.81
CA ILE A 58 -11.79 3.58 15.36
C ILE A 58 -13.05 2.96 14.73
N ASP A 59 -13.37 1.71 15.08
CA ASP A 59 -14.52 0.97 14.55
C ASP A 59 -15.86 1.62 14.93
N TYR A 60 -15.96 2.21 16.13
CA TYR A 60 -17.14 2.96 16.58
C TYR A 60 -17.32 4.34 15.92
N GLY A 61 -16.58 4.65 14.86
CA GLY A 61 -16.84 5.82 14.02
C GLY A 61 -16.34 7.14 14.61
N THR A 62 -15.34 7.09 15.50
CA THR A 62 -14.71 8.27 16.07
C THR A 62 -14.31 9.26 14.95
N LYS A 63 -14.85 10.48 15.00
CA LYS A 63 -14.57 11.52 13.99
C LYS A 63 -13.24 12.20 14.31
N PHE A 64 -12.25 11.98 13.45
CA PHE A 64 -10.95 12.62 13.51
C PHE A 64 -11.05 14.02 12.89
N ASN A 65 -11.07 15.07 13.72
CA ASN A 65 -11.05 16.45 13.23
C ASN A 65 -9.69 16.82 12.60
N TYR A 66 -8.63 16.08 12.97
CA TYR A 66 -7.30 16.22 12.40
C TYR A 66 -6.66 14.83 12.34
N VAL A 67 -6.30 14.40 11.13
CA VAL A 67 -6.02 12.99 10.82
C VAL A 67 -4.54 12.62 10.89
N ARG A 68 -3.62 13.59 10.91
CA ARG A 68 -2.17 13.36 10.83
C ARG A 68 -1.64 12.53 12.00
N GLU A 69 -1.94 12.95 13.22
CA GLU A 69 -1.42 12.40 14.48
C GLU A 69 -2.04 11.05 14.79
N PRO A 70 -3.34 10.82 14.57
CA PRO A 70 -3.89 9.46 14.59
C PRO A 70 -3.11 8.50 13.70
N PHE A 71 -2.76 8.91 12.47
CA PHE A 71 -1.97 8.05 11.57
C PHE A 71 -0.53 7.90 12.05
N LEU A 72 0.15 8.97 12.44
CA LEU A 72 1.50 8.92 13.01
C LEU A 72 1.56 7.97 14.22
N THR A 73 0.66 8.15 15.19
CA THR A 73 0.59 7.30 16.39
C THR A 73 0.32 5.84 16.03
N LEU A 74 -0.60 5.56 15.10
CA LEU A 74 -0.84 4.19 14.63
C LEU A 74 0.38 3.62 13.92
N THR A 75 1.07 4.41 13.09
CA THR A 75 2.31 3.99 12.42
C THR A 75 3.39 3.62 13.43
N ASP A 76 3.53 4.37 14.53
CA ASP A 76 4.53 4.07 15.57
C ASP A 76 4.15 2.86 16.43
N LEU A 77 2.85 2.68 16.69
CA LEU A 77 2.33 1.54 17.43
C LEU A 77 2.41 0.22 16.67
N ILE A 78 2.27 0.25 15.35
CA ILE A 78 2.08 -0.96 14.53
C ILE A 78 3.40 -1.48 13.98
N ASP A 79 3.73 -2.69 14.41
CA ASP A 79 4.76 -3.57 13.86
C ASP A 79 4.21 -5.00 13.69
N GLU A 80 4.98 -5.87 13.03
CA GLU A 80 4.57 -7.25 12.74
C GLU A 80 4.22 -8.03 14.02
N HIS A 81 5.05 -7.90 15.06
CA HIS A 81 4.84 -8.61 16.34
C HIS A 81 3.48 -8.22 16.97
N ARG A 82 3.12 -6.94 16.97
CA ARG A 82 1.85 -6.47 17.52
C ARG A 82 0.66 -6.83 16.63
N LEU A 83 0.83 -6.79 15.31
CA LEU A 83 -0.22 -7.19 14.37
C LEU A 83 -0.59 -8.68 14.50
N GLN A 84 0.38 -9.53 14.82
CA GLN A 84 0.15 -10.95 15.09
C GLN A 84 -0.64 -11.19 16.38
N ARG A 85 -0.53 -10.28 17.36
CA ARG A 85 -1.09 -10.44 18.70
C ARG A 85 -2.44 -9.73 18.91
N ILE A 86 -2.86 -8.87 18.00
CA ILE A 86 -4.25 -8.36 17.97
C ILE A 86 -5.22 -9.41 17.43
N THR A 87 -6.47 -9.34 17.89
CA THR A 87 -7.50 -10.31 17.53
C THR A 87 -7.88 -10.23 16.04
N PRO A 88 -8.42 -11.31 15.44
CA PRO A 88 -8.94 -11.25 14.07
C PRO A 88 -10.00 -10.16 13.86
N SER A 89 -10.86 -9.92 14.85
CA SER A 89 -11.87 -8.85 14.79
C SER A 89 -11.23 -7.46 14.78
N GLN A 90 -10.16 -7.25 15.56
CA GLN A 90 -9.38 -6.00 15.53
C GLN A 90 -8.70 -5.81 14.17
N ARG A 91 -8.08 -6.85 13.61
CA ARG A 91 -7.49 -6.80 12.26
C ARG A 91 -8.52 -6.39 11.20
N LEU A 92 -9.72 -6.99 11.24
CA LEU A 92 -10.80 -6.65 10.32
C LEU A 92 -11.28 -5.20 10.48
N SER A 93 -11.42 -4.73 11.73
CA SER A 93 -11.83 -3.35 12.03
C SER A 93 -10.82 -2.34 11.50
N LEU A 94 -9.52 -2.62 11.72
CA LEU A 94 -8.43 -1.80 11.20
C LEU A 94 -8.38 -1.82 9.67
N ALA A 95 -8.57 -2.99 9.05
CA ALA A 95 -8.64 -3.11 7.59
C ALA A 95 -9.79 -2.28 7.01
N ARG A 96 -11.00 -2.37 7.58
CA ARG A 96 -12.16 -1.58 7.17
C ARG A 96 -11.90 -0.08 7.31
N TYR A 97 -11.30 0.34 8.41
CA TYR A 97 -10.92 1.72 8.61
C TYR A 97 -9.97 2.23 7.53
N LEU A 98 -8.86 1.52 7.29
CA LEU A 98 -7.88 1.91 6.27
C LEU A 98 -8.52 1.91 4.87
N LEU A 99 -9.37 0.93 4.55
CA LEU A 99 -10.07 0.87 3.27
C LEU A 99 -11.15 1.95 3.10
N ALA A 100 -11.75 2.46 4.17
CA ALA A 100 -12.72 3.54 4.10
C ALA A 100 -12.07 4.94 3.99
N LYS A 101 -10.83 5.12 4.45
CA LYS A 101 -10.19 6.44 4.51
C LYS A 101 -9.65 6.94 3.17
N GLN A 102 -9.90 8.20 2.85
CA GLN A 102 -9.26 8.90 1.72
C GLN A 102 -8.45 10.09 2.27
N PRO A 103 -7.23 9.87 2.80
CA PRO A 103 -6.41 10.94 3.33
C PRO A 103 -6.13 12.00 2.26
N ARG A 104 -6.32 13.26 2.63
CA ARG A 104 -5.98 14.45 1.85
C ARG A 104 -4.95 15.26 2.63
N GLY A 105 -4.03 15.90 1.92
CA GLY A 105 -2.92 16.66 2.50
C GLY A 105 -1.61 15.89 2.57
N GLU A 106 -0.53 16.55 2.17
CA GLU A 106 0.79 15.96 2.01
C GLU A 106 1.35 15.40 3.33
N GLY A 107 1.18 16.11 4.45
CA GLY A 107 1.71 15.66 5.75
C GLY A 107 1.08 14.38 6.33
N VAL A 108 0.01 13.86 5.73
CA VAL A 108 -0.73 12.67 6.20
C VAL A 108 -0.42 11.44 5.34
N LEU A 109 -0.15 11.65 4.05
CA LEU A 109 -0.03 10.56 3.08
C LEU A 109 1.12 9.61 3.39
N GLN A 110 2.28 10.13 3.78
CA GLN A 110 3.44 9.31 4.15
C GLN A 110 3.12 8.30 5.27
N TYR A 111 2.52 8.78 6.37
CA TYR A 111 2.14 7.91 7.50
C TYR A 111 1.07 6.91 7.10
N TYR A 112 0.10 7.37 6.31
CA TYR A 112 -0.96 6.50 5.81
C TYR A 112 -0.40 5.40 4.89
N PHE A 113 0.47 5.71 3.92
CA PHE A 113 1.07 4.71 3.03
C PHE A 113 1.88 3.68 3.81
N ARG A 114 2.69 4.13 4.76
CA ARG A 114 3.47 3.23 5.63
C ARG A 114 2.59 2.32 6.46
N LEU A 115 1.52 2.87 7.05
CA LEU A 115 0.56 2.08 7.83
C LEU A 115 -0.21 1.10 6.95
N PHE A 116 -0.69 1.55 5.80
CA PHE A 116 -1.43 0.74 4.82
C PHE A 116 -0.57 -0.44 4.35
N GLN A 117 0.69 -0.16 3.96
CA GLN A 117 1.66 -1.19 3.60
C GLN A 117 1.86 -2.18 4.74
N ARG A 118 2.28 -1.72 5.93
CA ARG A 118 2.55 -2.59 7.09
C ARG A 118 1.38 -3.51 7.43
N CYS A 119 0.16 -2.99 7.46
CA CYS A 119 -1.00 -3.80 7.75
C CYS A 119 -1.19 -4.87 6.67
N PHE A 120 -1.34 -4.49 5.41
CA PHE A 120 -1.78 -5.43 4.37
C PHE A 120 -0.69 -6.37 3.85
N THR A 121 0.59 -6.13 4.18
CA THR A 121 1.68 -7.05 3.87
C THR A 121 2.15 -7.89 5.06
N SER A 122 1.54 -7.71 6.24
CA SER A 122 1.81 -8.54 7.42
C SER A 122 1.26 -9.95 7.27
N ASP A 123 1.93 -10.94 7.86
CA ASP A 123 1.46 -12.33 7.81
C ASP A 123 0.11 -12.48 8.51
N ALA A 124 -0.09 -11.72 9.59
CA ALA A 124 -1.33 -11.70 10.35
C ALA A 124 -2.53 -11.23 9.49
N PHE A 125 -2.36 -10.20 8.66
CA PHE A 125 -3.43 -9.77 7.75
C PHE A 125 -3.57 -10.73 6.60
N LEU A 126 -2.47 -11.17 5.98
CA LEU A 126 -2.49 -12.10 4.84
C LEU A 126 -3.15 -13.44 5.17
N ALA A 127 -3.10 -13.88 6.42
CA ALA A 127 -3.81 -15.05 6.93
C ALA A 127 -5.32 -14.81 7.19
N SER A 128 -5.81 -13.57 7.09
CA SER A 128 -7.20 -13.20 7.38
C SER A 128 -8.10 -13.35 6.14
N ASN A 129 -9.04 -14.29 6.19
CA ASN A 129 -9.93 -14.61 5.06
C ASN A 129 -11.04 -13.58 4.80
N TYR A 130 -11.28 -12.65 5.73
CA TYR A 130 -12.39 -11.69 5.66
C TYR A 130 -11.97 -10.31 5.13
N ILE A 131 -10.71 -10.14 4.72
CA ILE A 131 -10.20 -8.90 4.14
C ILE A 131 -10.45 -8.93 2.63
N ASN A 132 -11.06 -7.85 2.11
CA ASN A 132 -11.27 -7.69 0.67
C ASN A 132 -9.98 -7.24 -0.01
N TYR A 133 -9.16 -8.22 -0.42
CA TYR A 133 -7.87 -7.96 -1.07
C TYR A 133 -7.98 -7.32 -2.46
N SER A 134 -9.11 -7.47 -3.15
CA SER A 134 -9.35 -6.75 -4.40
C SER A 134 -9.44 -5.25 -4.16
N MET A 135 -10.18 -4.84 -3.12
CA MET A 135 -10.24 -3.44 -2.72
C MET A 135 -8.88 -2.92 -2.23
N VAL A 136 -8.10 -3.74 -1.52
CA VAL A 136 -6.74 -3.39 -1.09
C VAL A 136 -5.84 -3.09 -2.29
N CYS A 137 -5.74 -4.01 -3.25
CA CYS A 137 -4.91 -3.83 -4.44
C CYS A 137 -5.40 -2.68 -5.33
N SER A 138 -6.72 -2.59 -5.55
CA SER A 138 -7.35 -1.51 -6.30
C SER A 138 -6.99 -0.15 -5.71
N LYS A 139 -7.11 -0.01 -4.39
CA LYS A 139 -6.82 1.24 -3.69
C LYS A 139 -5.33 1.58 -3.67
N ALA A 140 -4.45 0.59 -3.55
CA ALA A 140 -3.01 0.82 -3.70
C ALA A 140 -2.67 1.38 -5.08
N ILE A 141 -3.25 0.83 -6.15
CA ILE A 141 -3.10 1.34 -7.51
C ILE A 141 -3.63 2.77 -7.63
N ASP A 142 -4.80 3.08 -7.05
CA ASP A 142 -5.36 4.44 -7.10
C ASP A 142 -4.44 5.47 -6.43
N TYR A 143 -3.80 5.12 -5.31
CA TYR A 143 -2.81 5.99 -4.68
C TYR A 143 -1.56 6.18 -5.53
N VAL A 144 -1.06 5.11 -6.16
CA VAL A 144 0.05 5.22 -7.11
C VAL A 144 -0.32 6.19 -8.24
N PHE A 145 -1.46 6.00 -8.89
CA PHE A 145 -1.92 6.84 -9.99
C PHE A 145 -2.09 8.30 -9.58
N ARG A 146 -2.68 8.54 -8.41
CA ARG A 146 -2.84 9.88 -7.85
C ARG A 146 -1.49 10.59 -7.70
N GLU A 147 -0.50 9.93 -7.11
CA GLU A 147 0.78 10.58 -6.82
C GLU A 147 1.64 10.79 -8.08
N ILE A 148 1.63 9.85 -9.03
CA ILE A 148 2.39 9.99 -10.27
C ILE A 148 1.78 11.01 -11.24
N SER A 149 0.44 11.15 -11.27
CA SER A 149 -0.26 12.10 -12.15
C SER A 149 -0.16 13.54 -11.67
N GLY A 150 -0.34 13.77 -10.36
CA GLY A 150 -0.47 15.12 -9.79
C GLY A 150 0.83 15.79 -9.41
N GLY A 151 1.97 15.13 -9.67
CA GLY A 151 3.26 15.64 -9.27
C GLY A 151 3.54 15.55 -7.76
N GLY A 152 2.93 14.58 -7.07
CA GLY A 152 2.89 14.51 -5.62
C GLY A 152 4.26 14.40 -4.93
N PHE A 153 4.33 14.90 -3.69
CA PHE A 153 5.56 14.85 -2.88
C PHE A 153 5.90 13.43 -2.42
N HIS A 154 4.94 12.51 -2.41
CA HIS A 154 5.08 11.15 -1.88
C HIS A 154 5.05 10.08 -2.97
N ARG A 155 5.44 10.43 -4.21
CA ARG A 155 5.51 9.51 -5.36
C ARG A 155 6.27 8.22 -5.03
N GLN A 156 7.46 8.36 -4.43
CA GLN A 156 8.30 7.19 -4.13
C GLN A 156 7.63 6.29 -3.08
N ASP A 157 7.09 6.87 -2.00
CA ASP A 157 6.39 6.13 -0.96
C ASP A 157 5.16 5.40 -1.51
N ALA A 158 4.39 6.06 -2.41
CA ALA A 158 3.23 5.44 -3.05
C ALA A 158 3.63 4.27 -3.96
N LEU A 159 4.70 4.43 -4.74
CA LEU A 159 5.23 3.38 -5.60
C LEU A 159 5.74 2.18 -4.80
N GLU A 160 6.49 2.42 -3.71
CA GLU A 160 7.00 1.35 -2.84
C GLU A 160 5.87 0.60 -2.13
N MET A 161 4.89 1.33 -1.60
CA MET A 161 3.67 0.73 -1.07
C MET A 161 2.96 -0.09 -2.16
N GLY A 162 2.82 0.45 -3.38
CA GLY A 162 2.19 -0.23 -4.51
C GLY A 162 2.86 -1.56 -4.84
N VAL A 163 4.19 -1.58 -5.00
CA VAL A 163 4.98 -2.80 -5.23
C VAL A 163 4.77 -3.79 -4.09
N SER A 164 4.91 -3.35 -2.84
CA SER A 164 4.83 -4.20 -1.66
C SER A 164 3.45 -4.83 -1.48
N ILE A 165 2.37 -4.06 -1.73
CA ILE A 165 1.00 -4.56 -1.65
C ILE A 165 0.74 -5.55 -2.78
N LEU A 166 1.07 -5.21 -4.02
CA LEU A 166 0.73 -6.05 -5.17
C LEU A 166 1.49 -7.37 -5.15
N SER A 167 2.76 -7.38 -4.74
CA SER A 167 3.55 -8.61 -4.62
C SER A 167 2.96 -9.61 -3.61
N LYS A 168 2.33 -9.12 -2.52
CA LYS A 168 1.78 -9.96 -1.45
C LYS A 168 0.29 -10.25 -1.59
N CYS A 169 -0.49 -9.30 -2.10
CA CYS A 169 -1.96 -9.34 -2.03
C CYS A 169 -2.62 -9.87 -3.30
N LEU A 170 -1.98 -9.79 -4.48
CA LEU A 170 -2.60 -10.25 -5.73
C LEU A 170 -2.93 -11.75 -5.71
N CYS A 171 -2.14 -12.57 -5.00
CA CYS A 171 -2.42 -14.01 -4.85
C CYS A 171 -3.70 -14.30 -4.04
N LYS A 172 -4.20 -13.31 -3.28
CA LYS A 172 -5.43 -13.42 -2.47
C LYS A 172 -6.71 -13.05 -3.24
N ILE A 173 -6.59 -12.65 -4.50
CA ILE A 173 -7.73 -12.20 -5.32
C ILE A 173 -8.21 -13.32 -6.25
N SER A 174 -9.53 -13.44 -6.41
CA SER A 174 -10.15 -14.36 -7.37
C SER A 174 -9.73 -14.07 -8.83
N ARG A 175 -9.84 -15.06 -9.71
CA ARG A 175 -9.66 -14.86 -11.16
C ARG A 175 -10.83 -14.10 -11.81
N SER A 176 -12.01 -14.19 -11.22
CA SER A 176 -13.22 -13.50 -11.68
C SER A 176 -13.32 -12.05 -11.20
N ASP A 177 -12.30 -11.54 -10.50
CA ASP A 177 -12.34 -10.19 -9.96
C ASP A 177 -11.98 -9.16 -11.04
N GLU A 178 -13.02 -8.57 -11.63
CA GLU A 178 -12.88 -7.61 -12.71
C GLU A 178 -12.37 -6.24 -12.25
N THR A 179 -12.41 -5.95 -10.95
CA THR A 179 -12.10 -4.61 -10.40
C THR A 179 -10.69 -4.17 -10.75
N LEU A 180 -9.74 -5.11 -10.72
CA LEU A 180 -8.34 -4.86 -11.04
C LEU A 180 -8.07 -4.99 -12.54
N LEU A 181 -8.75 -5.92 -13.22
CA LEU A 181 -8.60 -6.19 -14.65
C LEU A 181 -9.10 -5.04 -15.53
N LYS A 182 -10.05 -4.23 -15.06
CA LYS A 182 -10.59 -3.08 -15.79
C LYS A 182 -9.77 -1.79 -15.60
N LYS A 183 -8.70 -1.81 -14.78
CA LYS A 183 -7.90 -0.60 -14.57
C LYS A 183 -7.03 -0.29 -15.77
N ARG A 184 -7.03 0.99 -16.14
CA ARG A 184 -6.16 1.55 -17.16
C ARG A 184 -4.80 1.92 -16.57
N PHE A 185 -3.73 1.41 -17.17
CA PHE A 185 -2.36 1.60 -16.68
C PHE A 185 -1.56 2.62 -17.50
N ASP A 186 -2.22 3.38 -18.38
CA ASP A 186 -1.59 4.40 -19.24
C ASP A 186 -0.71 5.37 -18.44
N CYS A 187 -1.19 5.82 -17.29
CA CYS A 187 -0.46 6.78 -16.46
C CYS A 187 0.85 6.20 -15.91
N LEU A 188 0.82 4.94 -15.48
CA LEU A 188 1.99 4.26 -14.94
C LEU A 188 3.01 3.92 -16.03
N PHE A 189 2.52 3.52 -17.21
CA PHE A 189 3.38 3.33 -18.38
C PHE A 189 4.01 4.65 -18.85
N ASN A 190 3.23 5.72 -18.93
CA ASN A 190 3.75 7.05 -19.24
C ASN A 190 4.81 7.50 -18.21
N TYR A 191 4.59 7.23 -16.93
CA TYR A 191 5.55 7.52 -15.88
C TYR A 191 6.84 6.69 -16.00
N LEU A 192 6.75 5.41 -16.38
CA LEU A 192 7.92 4.59 -16.70
C LEU A 192 8.78 5.24 -17.81
N MET A 193 8.15 5.80 -18.84
CA MET A 193 8.90 6.39 -19.96
C MET A 193 9.49 7.76 -19.62
N THR A 194 8.74 8.59 -18.90
CA THR A 194 9.06 10.01 -18.69
C THR A 194 9.73 10.31 -17.34
N GLY A 195 9.66 9.38 -16.38
CA GLY A 195 10.20 9.58 -15.04
C GLY A 195 11.72 9.76 -15.05
N PHE A 196 12.22 10.76 -14.33
CA PHE A 196 13.66 11.01 -14.24
C PHE A 196 14.36 10.12 -13.21
N ASN A 197 13.65 9.68 -12.17
CA ASN A 197 14.21 8.87 -11.10
C ASN A 197 14.21 7.37 -11.45
N GLN A 198 15.40 6.77 -11.48
CA GLN A 198 15.58 5.34 -11.81
C GLN A 198 14.83 4.41 -10.85
N ARG A 199 14.91 4.65 -9.54
CA ARG A 199 14.25 3.84 -8.51
C ARG A 199 12.73 3.90 -8.66
N SER A 200 12.18 5.08 -8.93
CA SER A 200 10.74 5.24 -9.17
C SER A 200 10.28 4.54 -10.45
N ARG A 201 11.09 4.57 -11.52
CA ARG A 201 10.81 3.84 -12.75
C ARG A 201 10.82 2.33 -12.54
N GLN A 202 11.80 1.82 -11.81
CA GLN A 202 11.86 0.40 -11.44
C GLN A 202 10.61 -0.04 -10.67
N ALA A 203 10.18 0.77 -9.69
CA ALA A 203 8.95 0.47 -8.96
C ALA A 203 7.70 0.50 -9.86
N ALA A 204 7.63 1.43 -10.82
CA ALA A 204 6.54 1.47 -11.80
C ALA A 204 6.51 0.20 -12.69
N VAL A 205 7.67 -0.26 -13.17
CA VAL A 205 7.75 -1.54 -13.91
C VAL A 205 7.34 -2.71 -13.03
N ALA A 206 7.84 -2.79 -11.79
CA ALA A 206 7.51 -3.88 -10.88
C ALA A 206 6.00 -3.98 -10.65
N ILE A 207 5.30 -2.85 -10.48
CA ILE A 207 3.83 -2.82 -10.41
C ILE A 207 3.21 -3.39 -11.69
N LEU A 208 3.64 -2.94 -12.87
CA LEU A 208 3.13 -3.44 -14.15
C LEU A 208 3.38 -4.94 -14.32
N VAL A 209 4.55 -5.44 -13.90
CA VAL A 209 4.92 -6.86 -13.96
C VAL A 209 4.07 -7.69 -12.99
N HIS A 210 3.82 -7.21 -11.77
CA HIS A 210 2.93 -7.88 -10.83
C HIS A 210 1.51 -8.01 -11.38
N VAL A 211 0.97 -6.94 -11.97
CA VAL A 211 -0.38 -6.97 -12.57
C VAL A 211 -0.42 -7.82 -13.83
N PHE A 212 0.62 -7.74 -14.69
CA PHE A 212 0.77 -8.61 -15.85
C PHE A 212 0.76 -10.07 -15.44
N SER A 213 1.66 -10.48 -14.53
CA SER A 213 1.70 -11.85 -14.00
C SER A 213 0.35 -12.27 -13.42
N PHE A 214 -0.32 -11.41 -12.65
CA PHE A 214 -1.65 -11.73 -12.13
C PHE A 214 -2.69 -12.04 -13.22
N SER A 215 -2.60 -11.31 -14.33
CA SER A 215 -3.56 -11.34 -15.44
C SER A 215 -3.26 -12.43 -16.48
N THR A 216 -1.99 -12.71 -16.75
CA THR A 216 -1.54 -13.55 -17.87
C THR A 216 -0.83 -14.83 -17.42
N ASN A 217 -0.06 -14.79 -16.33
CA ASN A 217 0.66 -15.95 -15.80
C ASN A 217 0.91 -15.85 -14.28
N ARG A 218 -0.05 -16.34 -13.47
CA ARG A 218 0.04 -16.30 -11.99
C ARG A 218 1.13 -17.19 -11.41
N ASN A 219 1.66 -18.12 -12.20
CA ASN A 219 2.71 -19.03 -11.75
C ASN A 219 4.11 -18.42 -11.91
N MET A 220 4.21 -17.22 -12.49
CA MET A 220 5.47 -16.49 -12.55
C MET A 220 6.01 -16.29 -11.14
N THR A 221 7.20 -16.86 -10.91
CA THR A 221 7.94 -16.76 -9.66
C THR A 221 8.45 -15.34 -9.44
N GLU A 222 8.87 -15.02 -8.20
CA GLU A 222 9.44 -13.69 -7.91
C GLU A 222 10.76 -13.46 -8.67
N ASP A 223 11.55 -14.51 -8.91
CA ASP A 223 12.77 -14.43 -9.71
C ASP A 223 12.45 -14.13 -11.18
N GLU A 224 11.45 -14.79 -11.76
CA GLU A 224 10.99 -14.50 -13.12
C GLU A 224 10.44 -13.08 -13.25
N LYS A 225 9.69 -12.59 -12.27
CA LYS A 225 9.21 -11.19 -12.23
C LYS A 225 10.37 -10.20 -12.15
N SER A 226 11.38 -10.51 -11.34
CA SER A 226 12.59 -9.68 -11.19
C SER A 226 13.40 -9.64 -12.49
N ASN A 227 13.58 -10.79 -13.15
CA ASN A 227 14.23 -10.89 -14.45
C ASN A 227 13.47 -10.11 -15.52
N LEU A 228 12.16 -10.30 -15.61
CA LEU A 228 11.31 -9.56 -16.55
C LEU A 228 11.38 -8.05 -16.31
N THR A 229 11.35 -7.61 -15.05
CA THR A 229 11.51 -6.20 -14.68
C THR A 229 12.85 -5.64 -15.18
N THR A 230 13.93 -6.40 -14.99
CA THR A 230 15.29 -6.01 -15.42
C THR A 230 15.38 -5.93 -16.94
N GLU A 231 14.83 -6.90 -17.67
CA GLU A 231 14.79 -6.92 -19.13
C GLU A 231 14.00 -5.74 -19.69
N ILE A 232 12.83 -5.44 -19.12
CA ILE A 232 12.02 -4.28 -19.50
C ILE A 232 12.82 -2.99 -19.32
N ILE A 233 13.41 -2.78 -18.14
CA ILE A 233 14.21 -1.58 -17.85
C ILE A 233 15.39 -1.45 -18.83
N SER A 234 16.08 -2.55 -19.14
CA SER A 234 17.16 -2.57 -20.15
C SER A 234 16.67 -2.15 -21.53
N CYS A 235 15.51 -2.65 -21.99
CA CYS A 235 14.91 -2.23 -23.26
C CYS A 235 14.62 -0.73 -23.30
N PHE A 236 14.06 -0.17 -22.22
CA PHE A 236 13.79 1.26 -22.13
C PHE A 236 15.06 2.12 -22.07
N HIS A 237 16.15 1.62 -21.50
CA HIS A 237 17.45 2.31 -21.55
C HIS A 237 18.07 2.27 -22.96
N GLY A 238 17.88 1.17 -23.69
CA GLY A 238 18.29 1.03 -25.09
C GLY A 238 17.50 1.91 -26.05
N TYR A 239 16.24 2.22 -25.72
CA TYR A 239 15.38 3.13 -26.47
C TYR A 239 15.82 4.60 -26.29
N ARG A 240 16.90 4.99 -26.96
CA ARG A 240 17.38 6.39 -27.01
C ARG A 240 16.68 7.16 -28.13
N ARG A 241 15.55 7.81 -27.86
CA ARG A 241 14.93 8.77 -28.80
C ARG A 241 14.45 10.04 -28.10
N ASN A 242 14.49 11.14 -28.85
CA ASN A 242 14.11 12.49 -28.40
C ASN A 242 12.59 12.67 -28.21
N SER A 243 11.77 11.75 -28.72
CA SER A 243 10.32 11.75 -28.57
C SER A 243 9.85 10.41 -28.01
N ILE A 244 9.09 10.47 -26.93
CA ILE A 244 8.46 9.31 -26.30
C ILE A 244 7.06 9.18 -26.89
N ASP A 245 6.95 8.34 -27.90
CA ASP A 245 5.67 7.92 -28.46
C ASP A 245 5.45 6.44 -28.12
N ILE A 246 4.27 6.14 -27.55
CA ILE A 246 3.93 4.80 -27.04
C ILE A 246 4.02 3.76 -28.16
N TRP A 247 3.55 4.10 -29.37
CA TRP A 247 3.57 3.19 -30.52
C TRP A 247 4.99 2.92 -30.99
N ASN A 248 5.85 3.94 -31.01
CA ASN A 248 7.26 3.77 -31.35
C ASN A 248 8.01 2.92 -30.32
N VAL A 249 7.67 3.00 -29.04
CA VAL A 249 8.22 2.12 -27.98
C VAL A 249 7.76 0.68 -28.21
N HIS A 250 6.47 0.48 -28.46
CA HIS A 250 5.92 -0.85 -28.77
C HIS A 250 6.61 -1.48 -29.97
N CYS A 251 6.69 -0.77 -31.10
CA CYS A 251 7.39 -1.23 -32.30
C CYS A 251 8.86 -1.57 -32.02
N PHE A 252 9.58 -0.71 -31.28
CA PHE A 252 10.97 -0.97 -30.92
C PHE A 252 11.13 -2.26 -30.12
N ILE A 253 10.32 -2.46 -29.08
CA ILE A 253 10.37 -3.68 -28.26
C ILE A 253 10.07 -4.90 -29.14
N GLN A 254 9.05 -4.82 -30.00
CA GLN A 254 8.67 -5.92 -30.88
C GLN A 254 9.77 -6.30 -31.89
N THR A 255 10.49 -5.33 -32.44
CA THR A 255 11.54 -5.56 -33.45
C THR A 255 12.89 -5.88 -32.85
N SER A 256 13.26 -5.25 -31.73
CA SER A 256 14.64 -5.21 -31.24
C SER A 256 14.85 -6.02 -29.97
N CYS A 257 13.81 -6.32 -29.19
CA CYS A 257 13.93 -7.19 -28.03
C CYS A 257 13.90 -8.67 -28.45
N LYS A 258 14.80 -9.48 -27.87
CA LYS A 258 14.81 -10.94 -28.07
C LYS A 258 13.88 -11.68 -27.10
N SER A 259 13.56 -11.07 -25.95
CA SER A 259 12.73 -11.69 -24.92
C SER A 259 11.27 -11.74 -25.36
N SER A 260 10.72 -12.95 -25.47
CA SER A 260 9.28 -13.14 -25.72
C SER A 260 8.44 -12.61 -24.56
N ALA A 261 8.90 -12.77 -23.32
CA ALA A 261 8.19 -12.29 -22.14
C ALA A 261 8.03 -10.75 -22.13
N VAL A 262 9.05 -10.01 -22.58
CA VAL A 262 8.95 -8.54 -22.72
C VAL A 262 7.99 -8.15 -23.84
N LYS A 263 7.92 -8.92 -24.93
CA LYS A 263 6.97 -8.71 -26.03
C LYS A 263 5.53 -8.95 -25.57
N ASP A 264 5.27 -10.08 -24.92
CA ASP A 264 3.96 -10.41 -24.37
C ASP A 264 3.52 -9.34 -23.34
N TRP A 265 4.46 -8.88 -22.52
CA TRP A 265 4.21 -7.80 -21.57
C TRP A 265 3.81 -6.49 -22.26
N ILE A 266 4.56 -6.04 -23.28
CA ILE A 266 4.22 -4.76 -23.94
C ILE A 266 2.90 -4.87 -24.71
N ASP A 267 2.60 -6.02 -25.31
CA ASP A 267 1.32 -6.27 -25.97
C ASP A 267 0.16 -6.20 -24.98
N TRP A 268 0.33 -6.82 -23.81
CA TRP A 268 -0.65 -6.71 -22.72
C TRP A 268 -0.81 -5.25 -22.25
N VAL A 269 0.27 -4.49 -22.10
CA VAL A 269 0.20 -3.07 -21.74
C VAL A 269 -0.59 -2.29 -22.81
N MET A 270 -0.31 -2.50 -24.10
CA MET A 270 -1.04 -1.85 -25.20
C MET A 270 -2.54 -2.16 -25.17
N MET A 271 -2.93 -3.42 -24.94
CA MET A 271 -4.34 -3.80 -24.80
C MET A 271 -5.02 -3.10 -23.62
N ASN A 272 -4.31 -2.96 -22.49
CA ASN A 272 -4.86 -2.36 -21.27
C ASN A 272 -4.72 -0.83 -21.19
N MET A 273 -4.12 -0.21 -22.20
CA MET A 273 -4.17 1.23 -22.47
C MET A 273 -5.31 1.57 -23.45
N SER A 274 -5.65 0.64 -24.34
CA SER A 274 -6.58 0.84 -25.45
C SER A 274 -7.98 0.33 -25.10
N GLY A 275 -8.70 1.02 -24.22
CA GLY A 275 -10.14 0.74 -24.03
C GLY A 275 -10.92 1.12 -25.29
N ASP A 276 -11.58 0.14 -25.94
CA ASP A 276 -12.49 0.23 -27.10
C ASP A 276 -12.29 1.46 -28.01
N LYS A 277 -11.42 1.32 -29.01
CA LYS A 277 -11.74 1.85 -30.34
C LYS A 277 -12.46 0.74 -31.10
N SER A 278 -13.72 0.48 -30.75
CA SER A 278 -14.63 -0.13 -31.69
C SER A 278 -14.76 0.84 -32.87
N TYR A 279 -14.11 0.53 -33.98
CA TYR A 279 -14.49 1.04 -35.29
C TYR A 279 -15.87 0.48 -35.65
#